data_AF-A0A117MB13-F1
#
_entry.id   AF-A0A117MB13-F1
#
_cell.length_a   1.000
_cell.length_b   1.000
_cell.length_c   1.000
_cell.angle_alpha   90.00
_cell.angle_beta   90.00
_cell.angle_gamma   90.00
#
_symmetry.space_group_name_H-M   'P 1'
#
loop_
_entity.id
_entity.type
_entity.pdbx_description
1 polymer ?
#
loop_
_entity_poly.entity_id
_entity_poly.type
_entity_poly.pdbx_seq_one_letter_code
_entity_poly.pdbx_strand_id
1 'polypeptide(L)' 'MNGQHTLNSQTYSDPVRNLMCKYPRILVIRAAFKLLRDGKNLGQDEMEKLLRVLLEK' A
#
# COMPACT_ATOMS: atom_id res chain seq x y z
N MET A 1 -31.18 20.03 19.18
CA MET A 1 -31.07 19.07 18.06
C MET A 1 -29.75 19.36 17.37
N ASN A 2 -28.66 18.71 17.77
CA ASN A 2 -27.35 18.94 17.17
C ASN A 2 -26.86 17.62 16.57
N GLY A 3 -26.76 17.60 15.24
CA GLY A 3 -26.54 16.42 14.43
C GLY A 3 -25.20 15.74 14.73
N GLN A 4 -25.27 14.43 14.95
CA GLN A 4 -24.10 13.56 14.96
C GLN A 4 -23.55 13.51 13.52
N HIS A 5 -22.41 14.15 13.28
CA HIS A 5 -21.61 13.88 12.09
C HIS A 5 -20.98 12.49 12.27
N THR A 6 -21.64 11.45 11.74
CA THR A 6 -21.03 10.13 11.59
C THR A 6 -19.92 10.24 10.55
N LEU A 7 -18.67 10.39 11.00
CA LEU A 7 -17.51 10.14 10.17
C LEU A 7 -17.56 8.65 9.80
N ASN A 8 -18.12 8.34 8.63
CA ASN A 8 -17.96 7.03 8.00
C ASN A 8 -16.47 6.83 7.77
N SER A 9 -15.78 6.24 8.73
CA SER A 9 -14.40 5.80 8.59
C SER A 9 -14.40 4.62 7.63
N GLN A 10 -14.51 4.91 6.33
CA GLN A 10 -13.97 4.03 5.31
C GLN A 10 -12.48 3.94 5.62
N THR A 11 -12.10 2.90 6.37
CA THR A 11 -10.71 2.59 6.67
C THR A 11 -10.05 2.27 5.34
N TYR A 12 -9.46 3.28 4.72
CA TYR A 12 -8.61 3.10 3.55
C TYR A 12 -7.46 2.22 4.02
N SER A 13 -7.48 0.95 3.64
CA SER A 13 -6.47 0.00 4.09
C SER A 13 -5.15 0.39 3.44
N ASP A 14 -4.18 0.79 4.25
CA ASP A 14 -2.84 1.14 3.78
C ASP A 14 -2.23 -0.06 3.02
N PRO A 15 -1.95 0.06 1.71
CA PRO A 15 -1.43 -1.03 0.91
C PRO A 15 -0.07 -1.55 1.41
N VAL A 16 0.74 -0.69 2.04
CA VAL A 16 2.01 -1.10 2.65
C VAL A 16 1.74 -2.07 3.79
N ARG A 17 0.87 -1.70 4.73
CA ARG A 17 0.46 -2.56 5.84
C ARG A 17 -0.15 -3.88 5.37
N ASN A 18 -1.04 -3.84 4.38
CA ASN A 18 -1.68 -5.05 3.84
C ASN A 18 -0.66 -6.01 3.22
N LEU A 19 0.27 -5.49 2.43
CA LEU A 19 1.24 -6.30 1.70
C LEU A 19 2.37 -6.82 2.59
N MET A 20 2.69 -6.13 3.70
CA MET A 20 3.61 -6.67 4.72
C MET A 20 3.13 -7.98 5.36
N CYS A 21 1.83 -8.31 5.30
CA CYS A 21 1.31 -9.59 5.76
C CYS A 21 1.51 -10.72 4.75
N LYS A 22 1.73 -10.41 3.47
CA LYS A 22 1.82 -11.37 2.36
C LYS A 22 3.24 -11.52 1.81
N TYR A 23 4.07 -10.49 1.94
CA TYR A 23 5.39 -10.39 1.32
C TYR A 23 6.47 -10.06 2.36
N PRO A 24 7.73 -10.44 2.13
CA PRO A 24 8.84 -10.03 2.99
C PRO A 24 8.88 -8.51 3.17
N ARG A 25 8.91 -8.03 4.42
CA ARG A 25 8.85 -6.59 4.75
C ARG A 25 9.85 -5.75 3.97
N ILE A 26 11.09 -6.24 3.82
CA ILE A 26 12.14 -5.54 3.08
C ILE A 26 11.78 -5.32 1.60
N LEU A 27 11.07 -6.27 0.97
CA LEU A 27 10.63 -6.13 -0.41
C LEU A 27 9.48 -5.12 -0.52
N VAL A 28 8.54 -5.14 0.42
CA VAL A 28 7.44 -4.15 0.48
C VAL A 28 7.98 -2.74 0.63
N ILE A 29 8.94 -2.54 1.55
CA ILE A 29 9.60 -1.25 1.74
C ILE A 29 10.33 -0.81 0.47
N ARG A 30 11.13 -1.69 -0.15
CA ARG A 30 11.84 -1.38 -1.41
C ARG A 30 10.89 -1.04 -2.55
N ALA A 31 9.77 -1.74 -2.67
CA ALA A 31 8.75 -1.48 -3.68
C ALA A 31 8.10 -0.11 -3.48
N ALA A 32 7.69 0.21 -2.24
CA ALA A 32 7.11 1.49 -1.89
C ALA A 32 8.05 2.66 -2.19
N PHE A 33 9.31 2.58 -1.75
CA PHE A 33 10.31 3.63 -2.03
C PHE A 33 10.56 3.80 -3.53
N LYS A 34 10.57 2.70 -4.29
CA LYS A 34 10.73 2.78 -5.75
C LYS A 34 9.56 3.52 -6.40
N LEU A 35 8.31 3.18 -6.06
CA LEU A 35 7.14 3.86 -6.60
C LEU A 35 7.12 5.35 -6.25
N LEU A 36 7.42 5.71 -5.00
CA LEU A 36 7.49 7.10 -4.56
C LEU A 36 8.57 7.89 -5.31
N ARG A 37 9.75 7.30 -5.49
CA ARG A 37 10.84 7.93 -6.26
C ARG A 37 10.44 8.16 -7.72
N ASP A 38 9.62 7.28 -8.28
CA ASP A 38 9.12 7.38 -9.65
C ASP A 38 7.89 8.33 -9.74
N GLY A 39 7.51 9.00 -8.64
CA GLY A 39 6.37 9.93 -8.57
C GLY A 39 5.00 9.23 -8.62
N LYS A 40 4.95 7.92 -8.36
CA LYS A 40 3.73 7.11 -8.40
C LYS A 40 3.08 6.99 -7.02
N ASN A 41 1.76 6.80 -7.03
CA ASN A 41 0.99 6.49 -5.83
C ASN A 41 1.23 5.05 -5.34
N LEU A 42 1.10 4.84 -4.04
CA LEU A 42 1.20 3.54 -3.39
C LEU A 42 -0.11 2.74 -3.52
N GLY A 43 -0.54 2.49 -4.75
CA GLY A 43 -1.70 1.64 -5.02
C GLY A 43 -1.40 0.15 -4.74
N GLN A 44 -2.41 -0.59 -4.26
CA GLN A 44 -2.31 -2.03 -4.02
C GLN A 44 -1.80 -2.77 -5.27
N ASP A 45 -2.38 -2.51 -6.44
CA ASP A 45 -2.03 -3.20 -7.69
C ASP A 45 -0.61 -2.87 -8.17
N GLU A 46 -0.21 -1.60 -8.14
CA GLU A 46 1.14 -1.18 -8.53
C GLU A 46 2.21 -1.77 -7.60
N MET A 47 1.91 -1.85 -6.30
CA MET A 47 2.79 -2.50 -5.33
C MET A 47 2.88 -4.01 -5.56
N GLU A 48 1.76 -4.72 -5.73
CA GLU A 48 1.77 -6.17 -6.00
C GLU A 48 2.51 -6.51 -7.29
N LYS A 49 2.30 -5.72 -8.35
CA LYS A 49 3.00 -5.89 -9.63
C LYS A 49 4.51 -5.78 -9.45
N LEU A 50 4.98 -4.75 -8.74
CA LEU A 50 6.41 -4.56 -8.50
C LEU A 50 7.00 -5.64 -7.59
N LEU A 51 6.25 -6.09 -6.58
CA LEU A 51 6.65 -7.17 -5.68
C LEU A 51 6.85 -8.49 -6.41
N ARG A 52 5.97 -8.84 -7.35
CA ARG A 52 6.12 -10.04 -8.21
C ARG A 52 7.43 -9.99 -9.00
N VAL A 53 7.72 -8.85 -9.64
CA VAL A 53 8.98 -8.65 -10.38
C VAL A 53 10.22 -8.75 -9.49
N LEU A 54 10.13 -8.34 -8.21
CA LEU A 54 11.24 -8.45 -7.27
C LEU A 54 11.45 -9.87 -6.72
N LEU A 55 10.43 -10.73 -6.77
CA LEU A 55 10.48 -12.13 -6.32
C LEU A 55 10.91 -13.11 -7.42
N GLU A 56 10.67 -12.77 -8.69
CA GLU A 56 11.02 -13.60 -9.85
C GLU A 56 12.49 -13.41 -10.31
N LYS A 57 13.32 -12.72 -9.52
CA LYS A 57 14.76 -12.52 -9.74
C LYS A 57 15.58 -13.36 -8.78
#